data_AF-D5C5G2-F1
#
_entry.id   AF-D5C5G2-F1
#
_cell.length_a   1.000
_cell.length_b   1.000
_cell.length_c   1.000
_cell.angle_alpha   90.00
_cell.angle_beta   90.00
_cell.angle_gamma   90.00
#
_symmetry.space_group_name_H-M   'P 1'
#
loop_
_entity.id
_entity.type
_entity.pdbx_description
1 polymer ?
#
loop_
_entity_poly.entity_id
_entity_poly.type
_entity_poly.pdbx_seq_one_letter_code
_entity_poly.pdbx_strand_id
1 'polypeptide(L)'
;MTDDEFITEFTRLAERDGKTVLEVGVVTWNGPYHPALSWKVFRRWSKCPTNEQLAAAQMKSLETPRFFRVCGHCKERVNAGHMLGQDICQSCAEKDLGITF
;
A
#
# COMPACT_ATOMS: atom_id res chain seq x y z
N MET A 1 -12.31 2.40 -2.48
CA MET A 1 -11.46 1.33 -3.03
C MET A 1 -11.67 0.07 -2.21
N THR A 2 -11.93 -1.07 -2.84
CA THR A 2 -12.12 -2.36 -2.18
C THR A 2 -10.78 -3.04 -1.88
N ASP A 3 -10.80 -4.11 -1.08
CA ASP A 3 -9.60 -4.90 -0.79
C ASP A 3 -9.00 -5.49 -2.08
N ASP A 4 -9.83 -6.01 -2.98
CA ASP A 4 -9.40 -6.53 -4.29
C ASP A 4 -8.72 -5.47 -5.16
N GLU A 5 -9.24 -4.23 -5.17
CA GLU A 5 -8.62 -3.13 -5.90
C GLU A 5 -7.24 -2.78 -5.31
N PHE A 6 -7.12 -2.69 -3.98
CA PHE A 6 -5.82 -2.46 -3.34
C PHE A 6 -4.82 -3.59 -3.62
N ILE A 7 -5.29 -4.83 -3.58
CA ILE A 7 -4.46 -6.01 -3.84
C ILE A 7 -3.95 -5.98 -5.28
N THR A 8 -4.83 -5.70 -6.24
CA THR A 8 -4.50 -5.66 -7.66
C THR A 8 -3.51 -4.54 -7.99
N GLU A 9 -3.71 -3.36 -7.41
CA GLU A 9 -2.92 -2.17 -7.74
C GLU A 9 -1.58 -2.12 -7.00
N PHE A 10 -1.55 -2.54 -5.74
CA PHE A 10 -0.41 -2.32 -4.85
C PHE A 10 0.26 -3.60 -4.36
N THR A 11 -0.10 -4.79 -4.86
CA THR A 11 0.63 -6.01 -4.55
C THR A 11 1.09 -6.71 -5.81
N ARG A 12 2.26 -7.36 -5.74
CA ARG A 12 2.74 -8.21 -6.82
C ARG A 12 3.62 -9.34 -6.29
N LEU A 13 3.57 -10.47 -6.98
CA LEU A 13 4.58 -11.50 -6.83
C LEU A 13 5.79 -11.16 -7.69
N ALA A 14 6.98 -11.34 -7.11
CA ALA A 14 8.25 -11.20 -7.79
C ALA A 14 9.19 -12.33 -7.37
N GLU A 15 10.20 -12.60 -8.19
CA GLU A 15 11.30 -13.49 -7.83
C GLU A 15 12.52 -12.65 -7.42
N ARG A 16 13.08 -12.95 -6.25
CA ARG A 16 14.28 -12.31 -5.70
C ARG A 16 15.19 -13.39 -5.14
N ASP A 17 16.43 -13.48 -5.62
CA ASP A 17 17.43 -14.43 -5.12
C ASP A 17 16.94 -15.90 -5.14
N GLY A 18 16.19 -16.27 -6.19
CA GLY A 18 15.58 -17.61 -6.33
C GLY A 18 14.43 -17.90 -5.37
N LYS A 19 13.88 -16.87 -4.70
CA LYS A 19 12.73 -16.98 -3.80
C LYS A 19 11.56 -16.18 -4.32
N THR A 20 10.36 -16.73 -4.18
CA THR A 20 9.12 -16.00 -4.42
C THR A 20 8.90 -14.99 -3.30
N VAL A 21 8.64 -13.74 -3.64
CA VAL A 21 8.37 -12.66 -2.70
C VAL A 21 7.07 -11.95 -3.06
N LEU A 22 6.32 -11.54 -2.03
CA LEU A 22 5.22 -10.61 -2.17
C LEU A 22 5.76 -9.21 -1.89
N GLU A 23 5.75 -8.38 -2.91
CA GLU A 23 6.07 -6.96 -2.81
C GLU A 23 4.77 -6.15 -2.68
N VAL A 24 4.84 -5.09 -1.87
CA VAL A 24 3.75 -4.15 -1.66
C VAL A 24 4.23 -2.78 -2.09
N GLY A 25 3.48 -2.14 -2.98
CA GLY A 25 3.75 -0.81 -3.51
C GLY A 25 3.33 0.26 -2.51
N VAL A 26 4.26 1.14 -2.15
CA VAL A 26 3.95 2.35 -1.38
C VAL A 26 4.20 3.55 -2.26
N VAL A 27 3.22 4.44 -2.34
CA VAL A 27 3.39 5.70 -3.05
C VAL A 27 4.44 6.54 -2.32
N THR A 28 5.37 7.08 -3.08
CA THR A 28 6.45 7.96 -2.61
C THR A 28 6.47 9.19 -3.48
N TRP A 29 6.64 10.36 -2.86
CA TRP A 29 6.60 11.63 -3.56
C TRP A 29 8.01 12.17 -3.72
N ASN A 30 8.55 12.11 -4.94
CA ASN A 30 9.86 12.69 -5.28
C ASN A 30 9.70 14.15 -5.75
N GLY A 31 8.90 14.92 -5.00
CA GLY A 31 8.42 16.24 -5.36
C GLY A 31 6.88 16.30 -5.46
N PRO A 32 6.31 17.51 -5.54
CA PRO A 32 4.86 17.76 -5.44
C PRO A 32 4.03 17.01 -6.50
N TYR A 33 4.55 16.87 -7.72
CA TYR A 33 3.82 16.26 -8.84
C TYR A 33 4.41 14.94 -9.35
N HIS A 34 5.28 14.32 -8.56
CA HIS A 34 6.01 13.11 -8.98
C HIS A 34 5.77 11.94 -8.02
N PRO A 35 4.54 11.40 -7.98
CA PRO A 35 4.28 10.18 -7.25
C PRO A 35 4.93 9.00 -8.00
N ALA A 36 5.62 8.15 -7.24
CA ALA A 36 6.22 6.93 -7.73
C ALA A 36 5.92 5.77 -6.77
N LEU A 37 5.72 4.58 -7.31
CA LEU A 37 5.57 3.37 -6.51
C LEU A 37 6.93 2.82 -6.10
N SER A 38 7.21 2.86 -4.80
CA SER A 38 8.31 2.10 -4.20
C SER A 38 7.80 0.73 -3.78
N TRP A 39 8.28 -0.32 -4.45
CA TRP A 39 8.00 -1.71 -4.09
C TRP A 39 8.83 -2.16 -2.89
N LYS A 40 8.17 -2.61 -1.83
CA LYS A 40 8.80 -3.10 -0.60
C LYS A 40 8.46 -4.57 -0.38
N VAL A 41 9.44 -5.37 0.01
CA VAL A 41 9.20 -6.79 0.33
C VAL A 41 8.37 -6.88 1.61
N PHE A 42 7.20 -7.52 1.50
CA PHE A 42 6.38 -7.85 2.66
C PHE A 42 6.65 -9.26 3.17
N ARG A 43 6.65 -10.25 2.27
CA ARG A 43 6.83 -11.65 2.62
C ARG A 43 7.72 -12.38 1.61
N ARG A 44 8.46 -13.36 2.09
CA ARG A 44 9.29 -14.25 1.27
C ARG A 44 8.89 -15.69 1.55
N TRP A 45 8.91 -16.51 0.51
CA TRP A 45 8.72 -17.95 0.62
C TRP A 45 9.88 -18.70 -0.01
N SER A 46 10.26 -19.84 0.60
CA SER A 46 11.30 -20.73 0.05
C SER A 46 10.81 -21.53 -1.15
N LYS A 47 9.50 -21.61 -1.36
CA LYS A 47 8.81 -22.25 -2.49
C LYS A 47 7.63 -21.36 -2.90
N CYS A 48 7.08 -21.55 -4.09
CA CYS A 48 5.89 -20.82 -4.52
C CYS A 48 4.73 -21.05 -3.51
N PRO A 49 4.09 -19.98 -2.99
CA PRO A 49 2.99 -20.12 -2.04
C PRO A 49 1.75 -20.70 -2.72
N THR A 50 0.87 -21.33 -1.93
CA THR A 50 -0.48 -21.67 -2.42
C THR A 50 -1.32 -20.39 -2.57
N ASN A 51 -2.42 -20.47 -3.33
CA ASN A 51 -3.34 -19.35 -3.49
C ASN A 51 -3.90 -18.86 -2.14
N GLU A 52 -4.21 -19.77 -1.21
CA GLU A 52 -4.68 -19.43 0.14
C GLU A 52 -3.60 -18.69 0.95
N GLN A 53 -2.35 -19.14 0.86
CA GLN A 53 -1.23 -18.48 1.54
C GLN A 53 -0.95 -17.10 0.96
N LEU A 54 -1.11 -16.94 -0.36
CA LEU A 54 -0.97 -15.67 -1.05
C LEU A 54 -2.08 -14.70 -0.63
N ALA A 55 -3.35 -15.11 -0.70
CA ALA A 55 -4.49 -14.30 -0.31
C ALA A 55 -4.39 -13.85 1.16
N ALA A 56 -4.05 -14.77 2.06
CA ALA A 56 -3.84 -14.43 3.47
C ALA A 56 -2.69 -13.42 3.67
N ALA A 57 -1.62 -13.52 2.89
CA ALA A 57 -0.53 -12.56 2.94
C ALA A 57 -0.92 -11.21 2.35
N GLN A 58 -1.69 -11.17 1.26
CA GLN A 58 -2.20 -9.95 0.65
C GLN A 58 -3.12 -9.20 1.63
N MET A 59 -4.09 -9.89 2.24
CA MET A 59 -4.96 -9.30 3.27
C MET A 59 -4.16 -8.74 4.45
N LYS A 60 -3.21 -9.51 4.97
CA LYS A 60 -2.33 -9.06 6.06
C LYS A 60 -1.47 -7.85 5.68
N SER A 61 -1.14 -7.71 4.40
CA SER A 61 -0.41 -6.53 3.91
C SER A 61 -1.26 -5.26 3.98
N LEU A 62 -2.57 -5.36 3.69
CA LEU A 62 -3.54 -4.25 3.79
C LEU A 62 -3.74 -3.76 5.24
N GLU A 63 -3.54 -4.64 6.20
CA GLU A 63 -3.60 -4.31 7.63
C GLU A 63 -2.31 -3.71 8.17
N THR A 64 -1.22 -3.71 7.39
CA THR A 64 0.09 -3.29 7.87
C THR A 64 0.26 -1.76 7.74
N PRO A 65 0.42 -0.99 8.84
CA PRO A 65 0.43 0.48 8.84
C PRO A 65 1.55 1.15 8.03
N ARG A 66 2.59 0.40 7.66
CA ARG A 66 3.70 0.89 6.84
C ARG A 66 3.37 0.93 5.34
N PHE A 67 2.30 0.27 4.91
CA PHE A 67 1.88 0.20 3.51
C PHE A 67 0.52 0.85 3.29
N PHE A 68 -0.41 0.61 4.21
CA PHE A 68 -1.75 1.17 4.16
C PHE A 68 -2.14 1.67 5.54
N ARG A 69 -2.92 2.74 5.58
CA ARG A 69 -3.43 3.33 6.82
C ARG A 69 -4.89 3.68 6.63
N VAL A 70 -5.60 3.83 7.73
CA VAL A 70 -6.97 4.31 7.73
C VAL A 70 -6.95 5.80 8.06
N CYS A 71 -7.60 6.60 7.23
CA CYS A 71 -7.76 8.03 7.47
C CYS A 71 -8.65 8.26 8.70
N GLY A 72 -8.20 9.07 9.65
CA GLY A 72 -8.96 9.49 10.83
C GLY A 72 -10.23 10.27 10.49
N HIS A 73 -10.28 10.92 9.32
CA HIS A 73 -11.42 11.73 8.87
C HIS A 73 -12.46 10.93 8.11
N CYS A 74 -12.13 10.36 6.95
CA CYS A 74 -13.09 9.61 6.14
C CYS A 74 -13.24 8.13 6.54
N LYS A 75 -12.40 7.62 7.45
CA LYS A 75 -12.34 6.22 7.87
C LYS A 75 -12.05 5.22 6.74
N GLU A 76 -11.61 5.69 5.59
CA GLU A 76 -11.21 4.84 4.48
C GLU A 76 -9.74 4.42 4.59
N ARG A 77 -9.45 3.21 4.11
CA ARG A 77 -8.07 2.77 3.92
C ARG A 77 -7.47 3.50 2.72
N VAL A 78 -6.23 3.93 2.85
CA VAL A 78 -5.45 4.55 1.78
C VAL A 78 -4.03 4.00 1.78
N ASN A 79 -3.34 4.08 0.63
CA ASN A 79 -1.90 3.84 0.57
C ASN A 79 -1.19 4.80 1.55
N ALA A 80 -0.21 4.32 2.30
CA ALA A 80 0.50 5.13 3.29
C ALA A 80 1.18 6.36 2.67
N GLY A 81 1.53 6.31 1.39
CA GLY A 81 2.04 7.47 0.65
C GLY A 81 1.01 8.57 0.35
N HIS A 82 -0.27 8.25 0.41
CA HIS A 82 -1.38 9.21 0.28
C HIS A 82 -1.85 9.75 1.63
N MET A 83 -1.18 9.39 2.73
CA MET A 83 -1.42 10.01 4.03
C MET A 83 -0.58 11.27 4.18
N LEU A 84 -1.24 12.37 4.54
CA LEU A 84 -0.56 13.55 5.08
C LEU A 84 -0.34 13.33 6.58
N GLY A 85 0.86 12.89 6.95
CA GLY A 85 1.20 12.55 8.33
C GLY A 85 0.63 11.20 8.78
N GLN A 86 0.06 11.16 9.99
CA GLN A 86 -0.47 9.90 10.57
C GLN A 86 -2.00 9.81 10.57
N ASP A 87 -2.71 10.92 10.39
CA ASP A 87 -4.14 10.98 10.72
C ASP A 87 -5.06 11.32 9.53
N ILE A 88 -4.58 12.07 8.52
CA ILE A 88 -5.44 12.54 7.43
C ILE A 88 -4.89 12.12 6.07
N CYS A 89 -5.76 11.69 5.15
CA CYS A 89 -5.37 11.43 3.77
C CYS A 89 -5.28 12.74 2.96
N GLN A 90 -4.48 12.75 1.90
CA GLN A 90 -4.32 13.92 1.03
C GLN A 90 -5.66 14.44 0.47
N SER A 91 -6.58 13.55 0.10
CA SER A 91 -7.91 13.94 -0.40
C SER A 91 -8.75 14.67 0.66
N CYS A 92 -8.71 14.23 1.92
CA CYS A 92 -9.37 14.95 3.02
C CYS A 92 -8.63 16.26 3.34
N ALA A 93 -7.30 16.27 3.29
CA ALA A 93 -6.52 17.48 3.52
C ALA A 93 -6.81 18.56 2.46
N GLU A 94 -6.97 18.18 1.20
CA GLU A 94 -7.37 19.09 0.13
C GLU A 94 -8.78 19.63 0.35
N LYS A 95 -9.73 18.73 0.63
CA LYS A 95 -11.14 19.10 0.76
C LYS A 95 -11.44 19.93 2.01
N ASP A 96 -10.92 19.53 3.16
CA ASP A 96 -11.31 20.07 4.47
C ASP A 96 -10.34 21.14 4.98
N LEU A 97 -9.07 21.12 4.53
CA LEU A 97 -8.03 22.05 4.99
C LEU A 97 -7.49 22.96 3.87
N GLY A 98 -7.94 22.78 2.62
CA GLY A 98 -7.50 23.58 1.47
C GLY A 98 -6.03 23.38 1.09
N ILE A 99 -5.43 22.24 1.43
CA ILE A 99 -4.03 21.92 1.12
C ILE A 99 -3.94 21.35 -0.30
N THR A 100 -3.13 21.96 -1.16
CA THR A 100 -2.85 21.47 -2.52
C THR A 100 -1.48 20.79 -2.59
N PHE A 101 -1.38 19.71 -3.37
CA PHE A 101 -0.18 18.88 -3.53
C PHE A 101 0.40 19.01 -4.93
#